data_AF-A0A1Q8SUI9-F1
#
_entry.id   AF-A0A1Q8SUI9-F1
#
_cell.length_a   1.000
_cell.length_b   1.000
_cell.length_c   1.000
_cell.angle_alpha   90.00
_cell.angle_beta   90.00
_cell.angle_gamma   90.00
#
_symmetry.space_group_name_H-M   'P 1'
#
loop_
_entity.id
_entity.type
_entity.pdbx_description
1 polymer ?
#
loop_
_entity_poly.entity_id
_entity_poly.type
_entity_poly.pdbx_seq_one_letter_code
_entity_poly.pdbx_strand_id
1 'polypeptide(L)' 'MIRVTLELSCSVCSHQQFYLPVNASEGANVRCANCSAFKCKTLDLEKALSAIQRSRLGHHPAAA' A
#
# COMPACT_ATOMS: atom_id res chain seq x y z
N MET A 1 15.66 -0.67 -4.82
CA MET A 1 14.30 -0.12 -4.65
C MET A 1 13.30 -1.12 -5.21
N ILE A 2 12.35 -1.59 -4.40
CA ILE A 2 11.34 -2.56 -4.83
C ILE A 2 10.15 -1.80 -5.42
N ARG A 3 9.67 -2.21 -6.60
CA ARG A 3 8.47 -1.66 -7.23
C ARG A 3 7.29 -2.56 -6.88
N VAL A 4 6.30 -2.02 -6.19
CA VAL A 4 5.09 -2.75 -5.82
C VAL A 4 3.91 -2.19 -6.59
N THR A 5 3.17 -3.06 -7.27
CA THR A 5 1.88 -2.76 -7.89
C THR A 5 0.78 -3.17 -6.91
N LEU A 6 0.25 -2.22 -6.16
CA LEU A 6 -0.94 -2.41 -5.33
C LEU A 6 -2.17 -2.03 -6.15
N GLU A 7 -3.36 -2.52 -5.78
CA GLU A 7 -4.67 -2.03 -6.27
C GLU A 7 -5.00 -0.63 -5.71
N LEU A 8 -3.98 0.21 -5.60
CA LEU A 8 -4.06 1.60 -5.20
C LEU A 8 -3.95 2.39 -6.49
N SER A 9 -4.95 3.21 -6.82
CA SER A 9 -4.89 4.14 -7.94
C SER A 9 -4.48 5.53 -7.47
N CYS A 10 -3.68 6.25 -8.25
CA CYS A 10 -3.31 7.62 -7.97
C CYS A 10 -4.45 8.54 -8.39
N SER A 11 -5.01 9.34 -7.49
CA SER A 11 -6.10 10.28 -7.81
C SER A 11 -5.66 11.42 -8.76
N VAL A 12 -4.35 11.60 -8.98
CA VAL A 12 -3.81 12.67 -9.82
C VAL A 12 -3.60 12.20 -11.27
N CYS A 13 -3.08 10.98 -11.47
CA CYS A 13 -2.72 10.49 -12.81
C CYS A 13 -3.26 9.09 -13.14
N SER A 14 -4.13 8.54 -12.29
CA SER A 14 -4.75 7.22 -12.43
C SER A 14 -3.77 6.02 -12.51
N HIS A 15 -2.47 6.25 -12.32
CA HIS A 15 -1.47 5.18 -12.24
C HIS A 15 -1.61 4.35 -10.98
N GLN A 16 -1.31 3.06 -11.10
CA GLN A 16 -1.37 2.08 -10.00
C GLN A 16 0.00 1.67 -9.44
N GLN A 17 1.08 2.28 -9.94
CA GLN A 17 2.43 2.03 -9.46
C GLN A 17 2.85 3.03 -8.41
N PHE A 18 3.36 2.53 -7.29
CA PHE A 18 3.84 3.33 -6.17
C PHE A 18 5.25 2.89 -5.77
N TYR A 19 6.04 3.87 -5.34
CA TYR A 19 7.35 3.62 -4.73
C TYR A 19 7.16 3.46 -3.22
N LEU A 20 7.56 2.28 -2.70
CA LEU A 20 7.66 2.04 -1.27
C LEU A 20 9.13 2.11 -0.85
N PRO A 21 9.49 3.02 0.07
CA PRO A 21 10.81 3.01 0.68
C PRO A 21 10.92 1.76 1.58
N VAL A 22 11.91 0.91 1.30
CA VAL A 22 12.19 -0.31 2.07
C VAL A 22 12.90 0.01 3.38
N ASN A 23 13.51 1.20 3.46
CA ASN A 23 14.29 1.66 4.60
C ASN A 23 13.52 2.74 5.35
N ALA A 24 13.29 2.54 6.65
CA ALA A 24 12.62 3.52 7.51
C ALA A 24 13.37 4.86 7.60
N SER A 25 14.66 4.90 7.29
CA SER A 25 15.49 6.11 7.38
C SER A 25 15.21 7.16 6.29
N GLU A 26 14.67 6.81 5.12
CA GLU A 26 14.47 7.77 4.02
C GLU A 26 13.09 8.47 4.03
N GLY A 27 12.34 8.31 5.12
CA GLY A 27 11.01 8.86 5.23
C GLY A 27 9.99 7.89 4.64
N ALA A 28 9.12 7.39 5.51
CA ALA A 28 8.09 6.42 5.19
C ALA A 28 6.94 7.03 4.36
N ASN A 29 7.23 7.66 3.21
CA ASN A 29 6.25 8.31 2.36
C ASN A 29 6.05 7.50 1.08
N VAL A 30 4.82 7.04 0.86
CA VAL A 30 4.40 6.37 -0.36
C VAL A 30 4.06 7.43 -1.41
N ARG A 31 4.78 7.39 -2.53
CA ARG A 31 4.62 8.32 -3.65
C ARG A 31 4.25 7.59 -4.92
N CYS A 32 3.46 8.22 -5.77
CA CYS A 32 3.14 7.68 -7.09
C CYS A 32 4.41 7.59 -7.95
N ALA A 33 4.58 6.49 -8.68
CA ALA A 33 5.75 6.29 -9.53
C ALA A 33 5.78 7.19 -10.78
N ASN A 34 4.64 7.76 -11.16
CA ASN A 34 4.51 8.59 -12.36
C ASN A 34 4.59 10.09 -12.01
N CYS A 35 3.72 10.57 -11.11
CA CYS A 35 3.66 12.00 -10.77
C CYS A 35 4.34 12.37 -9.44
N SER A 36 4.93 11.40 -8.72
CA SER A 36 5.54 11.60 -7.39
C SER A 36 4.59 12.19 -6.33
N ALA A 37 3.28 12.20 -6.59
CA ALA A 37 2.28 12.70 -5.66
C ALA A 37 2.31 11.89 -4.35
N PHE A 38 2.32 12.60 -3.23
CA PHE A 38 2.20 12.00 -1.90
C PHE A 38 0.84 11.36 -1.75
N LYS A 39 0.81 10.08 -1.32
CA LYS A 39 -0.45 9.36 -1.08
C LYS A 39 -0.67 9.10 0.41
N CYS A 40 0.24 8.39 1.05
CA CYS A 40 0.13 8.00 2.45
C CYS A 40 1.50 7.65 3.03
N LYS A 41 1.55 7.37 4.33
CA LYS A 41 2.77 6.86 4.98
C LYS A 41 2.85 5.34 4.83
N THR A 42 4.07 4.79 4.70
CA THR A 42 4.29 3.33 4.61
C THR A 42 3.73 2.60 5.82
N LEU A 43 3.90 3.16 7.03
CA LEU A 43 3.32 2.63 8.26
C LEU A 43 1.80 2.49 8.23
N ASP A 44 1.10 3.46 7.66
CA ASP A 44 -0.35 3.45 7.55
C ASP A 44 -0.81 2.43 6.49
N LEU A 45 -0.07 2.35 5.38
CA LEU A 45 -0.27 1.34 4.35
C LEU A 45 -0.06 -0.08 4.89
N GLU A 46 1.02 -0.32 5.63
CA GLU A 46 1.29 -1.62 6.28
C GLU A 46 0.22 -1.98 7.29
N LYS A 47 -0.27 -1.00 8.06
CA LYS A 47 -1.36 -1.20 9.02
C LYS A 47 -2.67 -1.57 8.31
N ALA A 48 -3.00 -0.88 7.21
CA ALA A 48 -4.17 -1.17 6.40
C ALA A 48 -4.07 -2.55 5.74
N LEU A 49 -2.91 -2.89 5.16
CA LEU A 49 -2.66 -4.21 4.58
C LEU A 49 -2.75 -5.32 5.65
N SER A 50 -2.20 -5.08 6.84
CA SER A 50 -2.29 -6.00 7.99
C SER A 50 -3.72 -6.15 8.51
N ALA A 51 -4.55 -5.11 8.40
CA ALA A 51 -5.97 -5.18 8.74
C ALA A 51 -6.74 -6.02 7.71
N ILE A 52 -6.51 -5.78 6.41
CA ILE A 52 -7.13 -6.56 5.31
C ILE A 52 -6.73 -8.03 5.39
N GLN A 53 -5.46 -8.33 5.67
CA GLN A 53 -4.96 -9.70 5.80
C GLN A 53 -5.60 -10.43 6.99
N ARG A 54 -5.81 -9.73 8.12
CA ARG A 54 -6.59 -10.27 9.24
C ARG A 54 -8.05 -10.51 8.88
N SER A 55 -8.68 -9.62 8.11
CA SER A 55 -10.05 -9.82 7.62
C SER A 55 -10.16 -11.06 6.71
N ARG A 56 -9.15 -11.35 5.88
CA ARG A 56 -9.13 -12.55 5.04
C ARG A 56 -8.91 -13.85 5.84
N LEU A 57 -8.15 -13.80 6.93
CA LEU A 57 -7.95 -14.97 7.82
C LEU A 57 -9.11 -15.18 8.81
N GLY A 58 -9.90 -14.15 9.09
CA GLY A 58 -11.08 -14.23 9.97
C GLY A 58 -12.40 -14.54 9.25
N HIS A 59 -12.42 -14.59 7.92
CA HIS A 59 -13.61 -14.94 7.13
C HIS A 59 -13.45 -16.34 6.52
N HIS A 60 -13.24 -17.34 7.38
CA HIS A 60 -13.70 -18.68 7.07
C HIS A 60 -15.15 -18.72 7.56
N PRO A 61 -16.19 -18.66 6.69
CA PRO A 61 -17.48 -19.14 7.10
C PRO A 61 -17.26 -20.64 7.32
N ALA A 62 -17.15 -21.06 8.58
CA ALA A 62 -17.33 -22.46 8.93
C ALA A 62 -18.80 -22.80 8.64
N ALA A 63 -19.08 -23.09 7.38
CA ALA A 63 -20.30 -23.71 6.92
C ALA A 63 -19.95 -25.17 6.62
N ALA A 64 -20.18 -26.04 7.61
CA ALA A 64 -20.57 -27.44 7.48
C ALA A 64 -20.68 -28.05 8.88
#